data_AF-A0A0W0S8P3-F1
#
_entry.id   AF-A0A0W0S8P3-F1
#
_cell.length_a   1.000
_cell.length_b   1.000
_cell.length_c   1.000
_cell.angle_alpha   90.00
_cell.angle_beta   90.00
_cell.angle_gamma   90.00
#
_symmetry.space_group_name_H-M   'P 1'
#
loop_
_entity.id
_entity.type
_entity.pdbx_description
1 polymer ?
#
loop_
_entity_poly.entity_id
_entity_poly.type
_entity_poly.pdbx_seq_one_letter_code
_entity_poly.pdbx_strand_id
1 'polypeptide(L)'
;MLNGITFKGGLELKFFEQVEFESLEGVDSSQTTPILARNILRFFTMGWTKSWTQFLTPTVLSSFFLQRDIDLLREVRLAMQQGFLELFKQLQEKELDAEQSEQVQLYLSNCLSMLPYGDLTPYESFKIPQCIDGRWELVEYQVTPIELTEKHGWKQFFTYDHDRVFAYGLKPIFHEKAESHLIFMGTTYPAGQGFFTQIKTDSKGFETVGLSLYRSGREAIRTWLNQQNNTIHVCGVSLGGALSLLLALDEGDYKISRVDALNPPGLFDPLFKSGYDHWEELTQKPRVVVQKQGDDPVSSFGIWKKDWEILQVVPPKDKKGPNAFFDHCLNYAGFADTEFRYVSAEYDNSQRKTHHLWINAFVRSLIYYNILVPYSYAFRPFGHYVLNKLLPQMASSIFQGVRELAQIHHPALPRNRTMDIYDEHNTIELDLTYQQINTYYHVMRRLVKNKNFIPSKDKEIQHVKGITKKALLTVISDPTKSHLNIPFTVTKAKASQIMHTLSLADRLGLDDKETLKYELEKNYEIYRLGKQ
;
A
#
# COMPACT_ATOMS: atom_id res chain seq x y z
N MET A 1 22.38 20.05 -3.69
CA MET A 1 22.31 19.79 -2.23
C MET A 1 21.45 20.87 -1.60
N LEU A 2 20.32 20.51 -0.98
CA LEU A 2 19.35 21.43 -0.36
C LEU A 2 19.70 21.82 1.09
N ASN A 3 20.93 21.57 1.54
CA ASN A 3 21.32 21.73 2.94
C ASN A 3 21.14 23.17 3.44
N GLY A 4 20.41 23.35 4.56
CA GLY A 4 20.14 24.66 5.15
C GLY A 4 19.01 25.44 4.48
N ILE A 5 18.34 24.87 3.47
CA ILE A 5 17.10 25.43 2.92
C ILE A 5 15.98 25.17 3.91
N THR A 6 15.27 26.23 4.24
CA THR A 6 14.09 26.21 5.08
C THR A 6 12.96 26.86 4.31
N PHE A 7 11.80 26.21 4.28
CA PHE A 7 10.58 26.81 3.78
C PHE A 7 9.41 26.59 4.75
N LYS A 8 8.39 27.43 4.62
CA LYS A 8 7.10 27.23 5.29
C LYS A 8 6.13 26.65 4.28
N GLY A 9 5.27 25.71 4.71
CA GLY A 9 4.35 25.05 3.79
C GLY A 9 3.49 26.02 2.99
N GLY A 10 2.86 26.97 3.65
CA GLY A 10 2.01 27.99 3.02
C GLY A 10 0.62 27.49 2.61
N LEU A 11 0.35 26.18 2.64
CA LEU A 11 -0.99 25.62 2.43
C LEU A 11 -1.56 25.02 3.72
N GLU A 12 -2.85 25.25 3.95
CA GLU A 12 -3.64 24.55 4.97
C GLU A 12 -4.39 23.40 4.28
N LEU A 13 -3.78 22.22 4.28
CA LEU A 13 -4.32 21.01 3.68
C LEU A 13 -5.12 20.22 4.71
N LYS A 14 -6.38 19.96 4.38
CA LYS A 14 -7.29 19.24 5.27
C LYS A 14 -7.69 17.90 4.66
N PHE A 15 -7.60 16.83 5.42
CA PHE A 15 -8.12 15.53 4.98
C PHE A 15 -9.65 15.44 5.12
N PHE A 16 -10.26 16.26 5.97
CA PHE A 16 -11.71 16.41 6.09
C PHE A 16 -12.07 17.89 6.21
N GLU A 17 -13.28 18.26 5.77
CA GLU A 17 -13.75 19.65 5.81
C GLU A 17 -13.64 20.27 7.21
N GLN A 18 -14.02 19.50 8.24
CA GLN A 18 -13.96 19.87 9.65
C GLN A 18 -12.76 19.22 10.36
N VAL A 19 -12.05 20.02 11.16
CA VAL A 19 -10.86 19.61 11.92
C VAL A 19 -11.26 18.92 13.22
N GLU A 20 -12.37 19.35 13.82
CA GLU A 20 -12.93 18.82 15.04
C GLU A 20 -13.44 17.38 14.85
N PHE A 21 -13.42 16.62 15.94
CA PHE A 21 -14.03 15.30 15.93
C PHE A 21 -15.56 15.41 15.89
N GLU A 22 -16.15 14.55 15.07
CA GLU A 22 -17.59 14.37 15.04
C GLU A 22 -18.05 13.71 16.35
N SER A 23 -19.11 14.26 16.95
CA SER A 23 -19.69 13.72 18.19
C SER A 23 -20.35 12.36 17.95
N LEU A 24 -20.25 11.47 18.93
CA LEU A 24 -20.97 10.20 18.97
C LEU A 24 -22.27 10.27 19.79
N GLU A 25 -22.53 11.40 20.47
CA GLU A 25 -23.71 11.55 21.31
C GLU A 25 -24.99 11.68 20.48
N GLY A 26 -26.00 10.87 20.80
CA GLY A 26 -27.31 10.93 20.15
C GLY A 26 -27.34 10.47 18.69
N VAL A 27 -26.25 9.89 18.19
CA VAL A 27 -26.13 9.39 16.83
C VAL A 27 -26.70 7.97 16.72
N ASP A 28 -27.36 7.68 15.60
CA ASP A 28 -27.82 6.31 15.31
C ASP A 28 -26.64 5.33 15.24
N SER A 29 -26.87 4.13 15.76
CA SER A 29 -25.94 3.00 15.75
C SER A 29 -25.28 2.74 14.40
N SER A 30 -26.00 2.96 13.29
CA SER A 30 -25.49 2.79 11.92
C SER A 30 -24.41 3.80 11.52
N GLN A 31 -24.36 4.97 12.17
CA GLN A 31 -23.43 6.06 11.86
C GLN A 31 -22.23 6.09 12.81
N THR A 32 -22.28 5.37 13.93
CA THR A 32 -21.19 5.30 14.92
C THR A 32 -19.87 4.84 14.30
N THR A 33 -19.86 3.72 13.58
CA THR A 33 -18.64 3.16 12.96
C THR A 33 -18.07 4.08 11.86
N PRO A 34 -18.88 4.62 10.92
CA PRO A 34 -18.42 5.63 9.96
C PRO A 34 -17.80 6.87 10.61
N ILE A 35 -18.45 7.42 11.67
CA ILE A 35 -17.91 8.57 12.40
C ILE A 35 -16.58 8.21 13.05
N LEU A 36 -16.49 7.04 13.67
CA LEU A 36 -15.28 6.58 14.32
C LEU A 36 -14.12 6.47 13.33
N ALA A 37 -14.35 5.88 12.16
CA ALA A 37 -13.36 5.80 11.08
C ALA A 37 -12.84 7.17 10.66
N ARG A 38 -13.72 8.17 10.48
CA ARG A 38 -13.31 9.55 10.14
C ARG A 38 -12.52 10.20 11.26
N ASN A 39 -12.94 10.03 12.52
CA ASN A 39 -12.22 10.58 13.68
C ASN A 39 -10.82 9.94 13.86
N ILE A 40 -10.66 8.64 13.61
CA ILE A 40 -9.35 7.96 13.56
C ILE A 40 -8.44 8.68 12.56
N LEU A 41 -8.93 8.92 11.35
CA LEU A 41 -8.14 9.56 10.31
C LEU A 41 -7.88 11.04 10.59
N ARG A 42 -8.84 11.79 11.13
CA ARG A 42 -8.62 13.18 11.58
C ARG A 42 -7.46 13.25 12.55
N PHE A 43 -7.41 12.34 13.53
CA PHE A 43 -6.34 12.28 14.51
C PHE A 43 -4.97 12.17 13.83
N PHE A 44 -4.79 11.22 12.90
CA PHE A 44 -3.49 11.01 12.25
C PHE A 44 -3.13 12.04 11.18
N THR A 45 -4.12 12.56 10.44
CA THR A 45 -3.90 13.36 9.22
C THR A 45 -4.10 14.87 9.40
N MET A 46 -4.73 15.30 10.50
CA MET A 46 -5.05 16.71 10.75
C MET A 46 -4.44 17.22 12.07
N GLY A 47 -3.44 16.50 12.58
CA GLY A 47 -2.61 16.85 13.74
C GLY A 47 -3.36 16.90 15.08
N TRP A 48 -2.72 17.51 16.07
CA TRP A 48 -3.23 17.51 17.44
C TRP A 48 -4.42 18.46 17.64
N THR A 49 -5.43 18.00 18.39
CA THR A 49 -6.59 18.80 18.79
C THR A 49 -6.80 18.73 20.31
N LYS A 50 -7.37 19.78 20.90
CA LYS A 50 -7.68 19.81 22.35
C LYS A 50 -8.70 18.75 22.76
N SER A 51 -9.51 18.27 21.83
CA SER A 51 -10.54 17.26 22.02
C SER A 51 -10.05 15.81 21.86
N TRP A 52 -8.73 15.57 21.77
CA TRP A 52 -8.18 14.24 21.54
C TRP A 52 -8.69 13.16 22.52
N THR A 53 -8.99 13.51 23.78
CA THR A 53 -9.50 12.56 24.77
C THR A 53 -10.86 11.97 24.40
N GLN A 54 -11.66 12.67 23.57
CA GLN A 54 -12.92 12.17 23.03
C GLN A 54 -12.72 10.94 22.12
N PHE A 55 -11.49 10.73 21.65
CA PHE A 55 -11.10 9.57 20.85
C PHE A 55 -10.87 8.30 21.69
N LEU A 56 -10.55 8.43 22.98
CA LEU A 56 -10.27 7.29 23.87
C LEU A 56 -11.56 6.60 24.34
N THR A 57 -12.34 6.07 23.41
CA THR A 57 -13.55 5.30 23.71
C THR A 57 -13.22 3.82 23.94
N PRO A 58 -14.02 3.09 24.73
CA PRO A 58 -13.85 1.64 24.89
C PRO A 58 -13.84 0.87 23.56
N THR A 59 -14.63 1.31 22.58
CA THR A 59 -14.69 0.70 21.24
C THR A 59 -13.37 0.87 20.49
N VAL A 60 -12.77 2.06 20.52
CA VAL A 60 -11.45 2.31 19.92
C VAL A 60 -10.39 1.47 20.61
N LEU A 61 -10.35 1.49 21.94
CA LEU A 61 -9.38 0.69 22.71
C LEU A 61 -9.53 -0.81 22.42
N SER A 62 -10.76 -1.33 22.40
CA SER A 62 -11.02 -2.74 22.05
C SER A 62 -10.55 -3.07 20.64
N SER A 63 -10.84 -2.21 19.67
CA SER A 63 -10.48 -2.41 18.25
C SER A 63 -8.96 -2.42 18.02
N PHE A 64 -8.22 -1.64 18.82
CA PHE A 64 -6.76 -1.56 18.74
C PHE A 64 -6.05 -2.66 19.54
N PHE A 65 -6.57 -3.04 20.71
CA PHE A 65 -5.85 -3.91 21.65
C PHE A 65 -6.37 -5.35 21.72
N LEU A 66 -7.65 -5.60 21.42
CA LEU A 66 -8.31 -6.88 21.72
C LEU A 66 -8.77 -7.62 20.48
N GLN A 67 -9.51 -6.95 19.59
CA GLN A 67 -10.10 -7.61 18.43
C GLN A 67 -10.13 -6.69 17.22
N ARG A 68 -9.70 -7.24 16.10
CA ARG A 68 -9.79 -6.59 14.80
C ARG A 68 -11.25 -6.50 14.34
N ASP A 69 -11.73 -5.28 14.16
CA ASP A 69 -13.10 -4.99 13.71
C ASP A 69 -13.13 -4.76 12.18
N ILE A 70 -13.65 -5.73 11.45
CA ILE A 70 -13.69 -5.72 9.97
C ILE A 70 -14.62 -4.62 9.45
N ASP A 71 -15.71 -4.32 10.14
CA ASP A 71 -16.64 -3.26 9.73
C ASP A 71 -16.01 -1.89 9.93
N LEU A 72 -15.33 -1.67 11.05
CA LEU A 72 -14.56 -0.45 11.27
C LEU A 72 -13.48 -0.27 10.19
N LEU A 73 -12.75 -1.32 9.85
CA LEU A 73 -11.71 -1.26 8.82
C LEU A 73 -12.28 -0.97 7.43
N ARG A 74 -13.45 -1.53 7.09
CA ARG A 74 -14.19 -1.16 5.88
C ARG A 74 -14.51 0.34 5.86
N GLU A 75 -15.01 0.89 6.96
CA GLU A 75 -15.31 2.31 7.06
C GLU A 75 -14.04 3.18 7.05
N VAL A 76 -12.91 2.71 7.58
CA VAL A 76 -11.61 3.40 7.47
C VAL A 76 -11.19 3.53 6.01
N ARG A 77 -11.35 2.48 5.19
CA ARG A 77 -11.06 2.56 3.75
C ARG A 77 -11.95 3.58 3.04
N LEU A 78 -13.25 3.61 3.38
CA LEU A 78 -14.18 4.60 2.84
C LEU A 78 -13.80 6.03 3.26
N ALA A 79 -13.44 6.22 4.53
CA ALA A 79 -13.03 7.51 5.06
C ALA A 79 -11.70 7.99 4.44
N MET A 80 -10.76 7.09 4.13
CA MET A 80 -9.56 7.40 3.35
C MET A 80 -9.93 7.90 1.95
N GLN A 81 -10.85 7.22 1.27
CA GLN A 81 -11.35 7.67 -0.04
C GLN A 81 -11.99 9.06 0.05
N GLN A 82 -12.81 9.32 1.08
CA GLN A 82 -13.42 10.63 1.30
C GLN A 82 -12.35 11.71 1.47
N GLY A 83 -11.29 11.44 2.24
CA GLY A 83 -10.25 12.43 2.46
C GLY A 83 -9.37 12.72 1.24
N PHE A 84 -9.12 11.72 0.38
CA PHE A 84 -8.49 11.98 -0.92
C PHE A 84 -9.36 12.82 -1.85
N LEU A 85 -10.68 12.62 -1.84
CA LEU A 85 -11.60 13.46 -2.60
C LEU A 85 -11.62 14.89 -2.07
N GLU A 86 -11.57 15.06 -0.75
CA GLU A 86 -11.54 16.38 -0.12
C GLU A 86 -10.22 17.12 -0.41
N LEU A 87 -9.10 16.41 -0.37
CA LEU A 87 -7.81 16.94 -0.76
C LEU A 87 -7.80 17.33 -2.25
N PHE A 88 -8.40 16.52 -3.13
CA PHE A 88 -8.53 16.87 -4.56
C PHE A 88 -9.30 18.19 -4.76
N LYS A 89 -10.43 18.39 -4.08
CA LYS A 89 -11.20 19.65 -4.18
C LYS A 89 -10.39 20.87 -3.77
N GLN A 90 -9.46 20.71 -2.82
CA GLN A 90 -8.58 21.79 -2.37
C GLN A 90 -7.46 22.08 -3.36
N LEU A 91 -7.09 21.13 -4.23
CA LEU A 91 -5.94 21.21 -5.14
C LEU A 91 -6.36 21.46 -6.60
N GLN A 92 -7.54 21.02 -7.00
CA GLN A 92 -8.05 21.23 -8.36
C GLN A 92 -8.00 22.73 -8.70
N GLU A 93 -7.53 23.04 -9.91
CA GLU A 93 -7.39 24.41 -10.43
C GLU A 93 -6.34 25.31 -9.75
N LYS A 94 -5.59 24.80 -8.76
CA LYS A 94 -4.48 25.57 -8.16
C LYS A 94 -3.19 25.42 -8.93
N GLU A 95 -2.55 26.55 -9.21
CA GLU A 95 -1.13 26.62 -9.56
C GLU A 95 -0.32 26.76 -8.27
N LEU A 96 0.49 25.75 -7.98
CA LEU A 96 1.33 25.71 -6.78
C LEU A 96 2.75 26.05 -7.15
N ASP A 97 3.43 26.82 -6.30
CA ASP A 97 4.88 26.98 -6.42
C ASP A 97 5.61 25.69 -5.99
N ALA A 98 6.94 25.69 -6.07
CA ALA A 98 7.75 24.51 -5.76
C ALA A 98 7.67 24.08 -4.28
N GLU A 99 7.59 25.04 -3.35
CA GLU A 99 7.54 24.77 -1.91
C GLU A 99 6.16 24.21 -1.51
N GLN A 100 5.11 24.81 -2.05
CA GLN A 100 3.72 24.34 -1.91
C GLN A 100 3.54 22.95 -2.54
N SER A 101 4.11 22.71 -3.72
CA SER A 101 4.07 21.40 -4.37
C SER A 101 4.79 20.34 -3.56
N GLU A 102 5.96 20.66 -2.99
CA GLU A 102 6.68 19.76 -2.08
C GLU A 102 5.88 19.49 -0.80
N GLN A 103 5.24 20.51 -0.20
CA GLN A 103 4.35 20.33 0.94
C GLN A 103 3.22 19.35 0.63
N VAL A 104 2.53 19.51 -0.51
CA VAL A 104 1.45 18.60 -0.91
C VAL A 104 1.96 17.18 -1.11
N GLN A 105 3.13 17.01 -1.76
CA GLN A 105 3.74 15.70 -1.96
C GLN A 105 4.05 15.01 -0.62
N LEU A 106 4.63 15.73 0.34
CA LEU A 106 4.93 15.20 1.67
C LEU A 106 3.64 14.81 2.41
N TYR A 107 2.64 15.69 2.39
CA TYR A 107 1.35 15.45 3.04
C TYR A 107 0.63 14.24 2.46
N LEU A 108 0.55 14.15 1.13
CA LEU A 108 -0.09 13.05 0.42
C LEU A 108 0.63 11.72 0.68
N SER A 109 1.96 11.72 0.66
CA SER A 109 2.78 10.52 0.96
C SER A 109 2.58 10.02 2.39
N ASN A 110 2.43 10.94 3.34
CA ASN A 110 2.12 10.61 4.73
C ASN A 110 0.71 10.01 4.85
N CYS A 111 -0.28 10.56 4.15
CA CYS A 111 -1.63 9.97 4.10
C CYS A 111 -1.63 8.60 3.41
N LEU A 112 -0.92 8.42 2.30
CA LEU A 112 -0.77 7.12 1.63
C LEU A 112 -0.13 6.08 2.56
N SER A 113 0.86 6.49 3.36
CA SER A 113 1.51 5.60 4.34
C SER A 113 0.55 5.10 5.43
N MET A 114 -0.60 5.74 5.63
CA MET A 114 -1.66 5.29 6.56
C MET A 114 -2.64 4.31 5.92
N LEU A 115 -2.71 4.20 4.58
CA LEU A 115 -3.66 3.31 3.91
C LEU A 115 -3.58 1.83 4.36
N PRO A 116 -2.39 1.24 4.56
CA PRO A 116 -2.28 -0.15 4.99
C PRO A 116 -3.03 -0.48 6.29
N TYR A 117 -3.22 0.50 7.18
CA TYR A 117 -3.91 0.30 8.45
C TYR A 117 -5.43 0.09 8.31
N GLY A 118 -6.00 0.32 7.12
CA GLY A 118 -7.39 0.00 6.78
C GLY A 118 -7.59 -1.41 6.20
N ASP A 119 -6.53 -2.23 6.15
CA ASP A 119 -6.51 -3.56 5.52
C ASP A 119 -7.02 -3.53 4.08
N LEU A 120 -6.22 -2.94 3.20
CA LEU A 120 -6.61 -2.78 1.80
C LEU A 120 -6.91 -4.13 1.14
N THR A 121 -7.98 -4.14 0.36
CA THR A 121 -8.45 -5.34 -0.34
C THR A 121 -8.22 -5.20 -1.85
N PRO A 122 -7.84 -6.28 -2.57
CA PRO A 122 -7.65 -6.25 -4.02
C PRO A 122 -8.96 -6.10 -4.81
N TYR A 123 -10.10 -6.08 -4.14
CA TYR A 123 -11.43 -5.98 -4.75
C TYR A 123 -12.02 -4.56 -4.69
N GLU A 124 -11.29 -3.60 -4.16
CA GLU A 124 -11.67 -2.18 -4.15
C GLU A 124 -10.63 -1.35 -4.92
N SER A 125 -11.05 -0.22 -5.46
CA SER A 125 -10.19 0.80 -6.04
C SER A 125 -10.18 2.08 -5.21
N PHE A 126 -9.05 2.79 -5.23
CA PHE A 126 -8.91 4.10 -4.60
C PHE A 126 -8.66 5.17 -5.66
N LYS A 127 -9.30 6.33 -5.48
CA LYS A 127 -9.05 7.53 -6.25
C LYS A 127 -8.18 8.48 -5.44
N ILE A 128 -7.00 8.81 -5.95
CA ILE A 128 -5.96 9.58 -5.25
C ILE A 128 -5.55 10.79 -6.12
N PRO A 129 -5.46 12.01 -5.55
CA PRO A 129 -4.96 13.18 -6.26
C PRO A 129 -3.51 12.98 -6.70
N GLN A 130 -3.18 13.37 -7.93
CA GLN A 130 -1.81 13.42 -8.41
C GLN A 130 -1.64 14.60 -9.36
N CYS A 131 -0.49 15.29 -9.28
CA CYS A 131 -0.14 16.32 -10.25
C CYS A 131 0.54 15.67 -11.45
N ILE A 132 -0.07 15.77 -12.62
CA ILE A 132 0.39 15.17 -13.87
C ILE A 132 0.45 16.27 -14.92
N ASP A 133 1.62 16.43 -15.55
CA ASP A 133 1.85 17.48 -16.56
C ASP A 133 1.41 18.89 -16.08
N GLY A 134 1.60 19.17 -14.79
CA GLY A 134 1.24 20.45 -14.15
C GLY A 134 -0.23 20.61 -13.77
N ARG A 135 -1.05 19.56 -13.89
CA ARG A 135 -2.48 19.59 -13.52
C ARG A 135 -2.81 18.53 -12.48
N TRP A 136 -3.62 18.92 -11.51
CA TRP A 136 -4.16 17.97 -10.54
C TRP A 136 -5.26 17.12 -11.16
N GLU A 137 -5.04 15.82 -11.16
CA GLU A 137 -6.01 14.82 -11.62
C GLU A 137 -6.32 13.83 -10.49
N LEU A 138 -7.52 13.28 -10.53
CA LEU A 138 -7.96 12.26 -9.59
C LEU A 138 -7.80 10.88 -10.24
N VAL A 139 -6.66 10.24 -9.96
CA VAL A 139 -6.29 8.97 -10.59
C VAL A 139 -6.89 7.79 -9.83
N GLU A 140 -7.51 6.86 -10.55
CA GLU A 140 -8.06 5.62 -9.97
C GLU A 140 -7.04 4.48 -10.02
N TYR A 141 -6.84 3.83 -8.87
CA TYR A 141 -5.85 2.80 -8.63
C TYR A 141 -6.49 1.48 -8.23
N GLN A 142 -5.94 0.39 -8.78
CA GLN A 142 -6.19 -0.97 -8.30
C GLN A 142 -5.18 -1.35 -7.22
N VAL A 143 -5.68 -1.97 -6.15
CA VAL A 143 -4.86 -2.48 -5.05
C VAL A 143 -4.31 -3.88 -5.38
N THR A 144 -3.03 -4.08 -5.13
CA THR A 144 -2.36 -5.38 -5.17
C THR A 144 -1.63 -5.62 -3.84
N PRO A 145 -2.13 -6.50 -2.95
CA PRO A 145 -1.39 -6.90 -1.77
C PRO A 145 -0.14 -7.71 -2.15
N ILE A 146 1.00 -7.37 -1.55
CA ILE A 146 2.30 -8.00 -1.76
C ILE A 146 2.77 -8.54 -0.43
N GLU A 147 2.77 -9.85 -0.27
CA GLU A 147 3.15 -10.47 1.00
C GLU A 147 4.66 -10.45 1.24
N LEU A 148 5.05 -10.01 2.44
CA LEU A 148 6.43 -9.91 2.88
C LEU A 148 6.87 -11.07 3.78
N THR A 149 5.92 -11.80 4.34
CA THR A 149 6.20 -12.95 5.20
C THR A 149 6.65 -14.18 4.42
N GLU A 150 7.58 -14.93 5.01
CA GLU A 150 8.18 -16.12 4.40
C GLU A 150 7.15 -17.25 4.22
N LYS A 151 6.97 -17.70 2.97
CA LYS A 151 5.98 -18.74 2.60
C LYS A 151 6.53 -20.15 2.53
N HIS A 152 7.83 -20.31 2.69
CA HIS A 152 8.53 -21.55 2.40
C HIS A 152 9.46 -21.96 3.54
N GLY A 153 9.84 -23.23 3.55
CA GLY A 153 10.74 -23.79 4.56
C GLY A 153 10.08 -23.99 5.93
N TRP A 154 10.89 -24.21 6.95
CA TRP A 154 10.41 -24.63 8.27
C TRP A 154 9.63 -23.55 9.03
N LYS A 155 9.89 -22.27 8.75
CA LYS A 155 9.22 -21.15 9.42
C LYS A 155 7.73 -21.06 9.08
N GLN A 156 7.31 -21.56 7.92
CA GLN A 156 5.90 -21.57 7.50
C GLN A 156 5.02 -22.32 8.51
N PHE A 157 5.57 -23.30 9.24
CA PHE A 157 4.84 -24.04 10.29
C PHE A 157 4.54 -23.20 11.54
N PHE A 158 5.15 -22.03 11.66
CA PHE A 158 5.03 -21.11 12.79
C PHE A 158 4.41 -19.76 12.40
N THR A 159 4.00 -19.61 11.14
CA THR A 159 3.36 -18.41 10.60
C THR A 159 1.86 -18.67 10.47
N TYR A 160 1.07 -17.94 11.25
CA TYR A 160 -0.39 -17.99 11.20
C TYR A 160 -0.93 -16.88 10.29
N ASP A 161 -2.22 -16.95 9.94
CA ASP A 161 -2.79 -15.96 9.03
C ASP A 161 -2.63 -14.53 9.55
N HIS A 162 -2.83 -14.30 10.84
CA HIS A 162 -2.66 -13.00 11.49
C HIS A 162 -1.20 -12.53 11.65
N ASP A 163 -0.21 -13.37 11.33
CA ASP A 163 1.21 -12.98 11.34
C ASP A 163 1.68 -12.38 10.02
N ARG A 164 0.89 -12.55 8.96
CA ARG A 164 1.28 -12.19 7.60
C ARG A 164 1.43 -10.68 7.49
N VAL A 165 2.50 -10.22 6.87
CA VAL A 165 2.77 -8.79 6.68
C VAL A 165 2.75 -8.49 5.19
N PHE A 166 2.21 -7.33 4.83
CA PHE A 166 2.03 -6.95 3.43
C PHE A 166 2.61 -5.56 3.15
N ALA A 167 3.14 -5.38 1.94
CA ALA A 167 3.17 -4.10 1.26
C ALA A 167 1.98 -4.03 0.30
N TYR A 168 1.64 -2.85 -0.17
CA TYR A 168 0.52 -2.64 -1.09
C TYR A 168 0.98 -1.88 -2.32
N GLY A 169 0.84 -2.52 -3.47
CA GLY A 169 1.02 -1.87 -4.77
C GLY A 169 -0.29 -1.25 -5.24
N LEU A 170 -0.27 0.03 -5.59
CA LEU A 170 -1.37 0.74 -6.22
C LEU A 170 -0.99 0.99 -7.67
N LYS A 171 -1.71 0.36 -8.59
CA LYS A 171 -1.49 0.50 -10.03
C LYS A 171 -2.58 1.37 -10.67
N PRO A 172 -2.24 2.45 -11.41
CA PRO A 172 -3.24 3.22 -12.15
C PRO A 172 -4.00 2.29 -13.11
N ILE A 173 -5.33 2.37 -13.11
CA ILE A 173 -6.12 1.47 -13.96
C ILE A 173 -6.22 2.02 -15.39
N PHE A 174 -6.39 3.34 -15.53
CA PHE A 174 -6.69 4.01 -16.81
C PHE A 174 -5.84 5.25 -17.07
N HIS A 175 -4.66 5.33 -16.47
CA HIS A 175 -3.81 6.53 -16.56
C HIS A 175 -2.34 6.19 -16.83
N GLU A 176 -1.90 6.32 -18.08
CA GLU A 176 -0.57 5.88 -18.52
C GLU A 176 0.59 6.73 -18.01
N LYS A 177 0.33 8.00 -17.64
CA LYS A 177 1.36 8.90 -17.10
C LYS A 177 1.36 9.02 -15.58
N ALA A 178 0.39 8.38 -14.91
CA ALA A 178 0.27 8.45 -13.46
C ALA A 178 1.36 7.58 -12.86
N GLU A 179 1.95 7.97 -11.73
CA GLU A 179 2.90 7.09 -11.05
C GLU A 179 2.17 5.95 -10.36
N SER A 180 2.74 4.75 -10.37
CA SER A 180 2.30 3.70 -9.45
C SER A 180 2.79 4.01 -8.03
N HIS A 181 2.08 3.54 -7.01
CA HIS A 181 2.53 3.67 -5.62
C HIS A 181 2.86 2.32 -5.02
N LEU A 182 4.00 2.22 -4.32
CA LEU A 182 4.30 1.09 -3.45
C LEU A 182 4.33 1.57 -2.00
N ILE A 183 3.43 1.02 -1.19
CA ILE A 183 3.24 1.45 0.18
C ILE A 183 3.66 0.31 1.11
N PHE A 184 4.68 0.55 1.93
CA PHE A 184 5.09 -0.38 2.96
C PHE A 184 4.31 -0.14 4.26
N MET A 185 3.72 -1.20 4.79
CA MET A 185 3.00 -1.15 6.05
C MET A 185 3.97 -0.94 7.22
N GLY A 186 3.73 0.11 8.02
CA GLY A 186 4.39 0.32 9.30
C GLY A 186 3.96 -0.70 10.35
N THR A 187 4.67 -0.72 11.49
CA THR A 187 4.28 -1.57 12.62
C THR A 187 2.86 -1.21 13.03
N THR A 188 1.98 -2.21 13.00
CA THR A 188 0.54 -1.99 13.25
C THR A 188 0.23 -1.95 14.75
N TYR A 189 -1.05 -1.86 15.10
CA TYR A 189 -1.53 -1.95 16.48
C TYR A 189 -1.63 -3.41 16.95
N PRO A 190 -1.72 -3.70 18.27
CA PRO A 190 -1.65 -5.08 18.79
C PRO A 190 -2.64 -6.07 18.18
N ALA A 191 -3.88 -5.65 17.89
CA ALA A 191 -4.88 -6.47 17.21
C ALA A 191 -4.76 -6.47 15.67
N GLY A 192 -3.84 -5.66 15.12
CA GLY A 192 -3.63 -5.47 13.69
C GLY A 192 -2.90 -6.63 13.03
N GLN A 193 -3.06 -6.73 11.71
CA GLN A 193 -2.45 -7.77 10.91
C GLN A 193 -0.90 -7.70 10.95
N GLY A 194 -0.26 -8.81 11.32
CA GLY A 194 1.19 -8.93 11.26
C GLY A 194 1.96 -8.25 12.39
N PHE A 195 1.26 -7.71 13.40
CA PHE A 195 1.86 -6.98 14.52
C PHE A 195 3.04 -7.70 15.15
N PHE A 196 2.85 -8.96 15.55
CA PHE A 196 3.88 -9.74 16.22
C PHE A 196 5.11 -9.97 15.32
N THR A 197 4.87 -10.26 14.04
CA THR A 197 5.95 -10.42 13.05
C THR A 197 6.76 -9.12 12.91
N GLN A 198 6.08 -7.97 12.85
CA GLN A 198 6.73 -6.66 12.73
C GLN A 198 7.57 -6.32 13.98
N ILE A 199 7.03 -6.53 15.19
CA ILE A 199 7.80 -6.35 16.44
C ILE A 199 9.03 -7.25 16.49
N LYS A 200 8.89 -8.50 16.01
CA LYS A 200 10.02 -9.43 15.90
C LYS A 200 11.09 -8.92 14.93
N THR A 201 10.70 -8.33 13.80
CA THR A 201 11.65 -7.78 12.83
C THR A 201 12.27 -6.48 13.31
N ASP A 202 11.52 -5.65 14.04
CA ASP A 202 12.01 -4.42 14.68
C ASP A 202 13.05 -4.73 15.74
N SER A 203 12.87 -5.83 16.47
CA SER A 203 13.77 -6.23 17.54
C SER A 203 15.02 -6.97 17.06
N LYS A 204 15.15 -7.32 15.78
CA LYS A 204 16.33 -8.07 15.33
C LYS A 204 17.56 -7.17 15.23
N GLY A 205 18.46 -7.28 16.21
CA GLY A 205 19.64 -6.44 16.30
C GLY A 205 20.75 -6.80 15.30
N PHE A 206 21.74 -5.91 15.19
CA PHE A 206 22.87 -5.96 14.24
C PHE A 206 22.46 -6.04 12.76
N GLU A 207 21.26 -5.57 12.45
CA GLU A 207 20.78 -5.30 11.10
C GLU A 207 19.87 -4.06 11.09
N THR A 208 19.69 -3.51 9.89
CA THR A 208 18.68 -2.47 9.65
C THR A 208 17.31 -3.02 10.05
N VAL A 209 16.53 -2.19 10.76
CA VAL A 209 15.15 -2.54 11.14
C VAL A 209 14.36 -2.99 9.91
N GLY A 210 13.67 -4.13 10.02
CA GLY A 210 12.88 -4.69 8.92
C GLY A 210 13.67 -5.46 7.86
N LEU A 211 15.01 -5.51 7.89
CA LEU A 211 15.81 -6.16 6.84
C LEU A 211 15.41 -7.61 6.59
N SER A 212 15.16 -8.40 7.64
CA SER A 212 14.72 -9.78 7.46
C SER A 212 13.36 -9.89 6.77
N LEU A 213 12.46 -8.94 7.02
CA LEU A 213 11.13 -8.92 6.41
C LEU A 213 11.20 -8.50 4.95
N TYR A 214 11.99 -7.46 4.65
CA TYR A 214 12.28 -7.04 3.29
C TYR A 214 12.85 -8.20 2.46
N ARG A 215 13.85 -8.92 3.00
CA ARG A 215 14.46 -10.09 2.33
C ARG A 215 13.44 -11.18 2.01
N SER A 216 12.55 -11.50 2.95
CA SER A 216 11.51 -12.50 2.74
C SER A 216 10.50 -12.11 1.65
N GLY A 217 10.16 -10.81 1.56
CA GLY A 217 9.23 -10.28 0.56
C GLY A 217 9.85 -9.84 -0.77
N ARG A 218 11.18 -9.80 -0.86
CA ARG A 218 11.90 -9.11 -1.95
C ARG A 218 11.50 -9.56 -3.34
N GLU A 219 11.41 -10.87 -3.57
CA GLU A 219 11.05 -11.40 -4.89
C GLU A 219 9.59 -11.08 -5.27
N ALA A 220 8.67 -11.05 -4.31
CA ALA A 220 7.29 -10.63 -4.54
C ALA A 220 7.20 -9.14 -4.87
N ILE A 221 7.98 -8.30 -4.18
CA ILE A 221 8.11 -6.86 -4.47
C ILE A 221 8.65 -6.67 -5.88
N ARG A 222 9.78 -7.29 -6.22
CA ARG A 222 10.41 -7.21 -7.55
C ARG A 222 9.47 -7.67 -8.66
N THR A 223 8.75 -8.75 -8.43
CA THR A 223 7.73 -9.25 -9.37
C THR A 223 6.69 -8.18 -9.66
N TRP A 224 6.20 -7.47 -8.64
CA TRP A 224 5.24 -6.39 -8.83
C TRP A 224 5.87 -5.15 -9.50
N LEU A 225 7.06 -4.75 -9.09
CA LEU A 225 7.79 -3.60 -9.66
C LEU A 225 8.03 -3.78 -11.16
N ASN A 226 8.48 -4.97 -11.58
CA ASN A 226 8.75 -5.30 -12.99
C ASN A 226 7.49 -5.42 -13.86
N GLN A 227 6.28 -5.33 -13.27
CA GLN A 227 5.01 -5.29 -13.99
C GLN A 227 4.49 -3.86 -14.22
N GLN A 228 5.19 -2.85 -13.71
CA GLN A 228 4.81 -1.45 -13.86
C GLN A 228 5.48 -0.86 -15.10
N ASN A 229 4.68 -0.19 -15.94
CA ASN A 229 5.19 0.63 -17.04
C ASN A 229 5.49 2.07 -16.58
N ASN A 230 4.85 2.47 -15.49
CA ASN A 230 4.89 3.79 -14.88
C ASN A 230 6.09 3.94 -13.94
N THR A 231 6.54 5.17 -13.68
CA THR A 231 7.43 5.43 -12.54
C THR A 231 6.72 5.11 -11.23
N ILE A 232 7.51 4.82 -10.21
CA ILE A 232 7.01 4.29 -8.95
C ILE A 232 7.40 5.24 -7.82
N HIS A 233 6.39 5.76 -7.13
CA HIS A 233 6.58 6.46 -5.87
C HIS A 233 6.43 5.46 -4.72
N VAL A 234 7.43 5.41 -3.83
CA VAL A 234 7.47 4.50 -2.68
C VAL A 234 7.27 5.30 -1.41
N CYS A 235 6.36 4.87 -0.53
CA CYS A 235 6.22 5.51 0.77
C CYS A 235 5.95 4.52 1.91
N GLY A 236 6.22 4.96 3.13
CA GLY A 236 5.90 4.21 4.33
C GLY A 236 6.20 5.00 5.61
N VAL A 237 5.57 4.60 6.70
CA VAL A 237 5.77 5.18 8.04
C VAL A 237 6.49 4.19 8.96
N SER A 238 7.35 4.66 9.86
CA SER A 238 7.99 3.83 10.90
C SER A 238 8.75 2.65 10.27
N LEU A 239 8.49 1.40 10.68
CA LEU A 239 9.01 0.19 10.00
C LEU A 239 8.76 0.21 8.48
N GLY A 240 7.59 0.67 8.05
CA GLY A 240 7.25 0.81 6.63
C GLY A 240 8.20 1.78 5.93
N GLY A 241 8.53 2.89 6.58
CA GLY A 241 9.54 3.83 6.09
C GLY A 241 10.93 3.18 6.01
N ALA A 242 11.32 2.35 6.98
CA ALA A 242 12.59 1.59 6.91
C ALA A 242 12.60 0.59 5.74
N LEU A 243 11.49 -0.08 5.45
CA LEU A 243 11.35 -0.96 4.29
C LEU A 243 11.43 -0.17 2.97
N SER A 244 10.85 1.04 2.92
CA SER A 244 11.00 1.96 1.78
C SER A 244 12.47 2.34 1.56
N LEU A 245 13.20 2.65 2.63
CA LEU A 245 14.64 2.94 2.57
C LEU A 245 15.45 1.73 2.12
N LEU A 246 15.12 0.52 2.59
CA LEU A 246 15.77 -0.71 2.12
C LEU A 246 15.53 -0.96 0.62
N LEU A 247 14.32 -0.68 0.12
CA LEU A 247 14.05 -0.77 -1.31
C LEU A 247 14.85 0.27 -2.10
N ALA A 248 15.05 1.48 -1.57
CA ALA A 248 15.85 2.51 -2.23
C ALA A 248 17.32 2.09 -2.43
N LEU A 249 17.81 1.17 -1.62
CA LEU A 249 19.16 0.61 -1.73
C LEU A 249 19.24 -0.58 -2.69
N ASP A 250 18.12 -1.25 -2.99
CA ASP A 250 18.11 -2.49 -3.78
C ASP A 250 18.26 -2.20 -5.27
N GLU A 251 18.98 -3.08 -5.96
CA GLU A 251 19.12 -3.02 -7.41
C GLU A 251 17.87 -3.59 -8.11
N GLY A 252 17.60 -3.14 -9.34
CA GLY A 252 16.55 -3.73 -10.16
C GLY A 252 16.31 -2.97 -11.47
N ASP A 253 15.63 -3.62 -12.40
CA ASP A 253 15.24 -3.03 -13.70
C ASP A 253 13.84 -2.40 -13.60
N TYR A 254 13.70 -1.45 -12.67
CA TYR A 254 12.48 -0.70 -12.44
C TYR A 254 12.81 0.76 -12.11
N LYS A 255 11.87 1.67 -12.37
CA LYS A 255 12.08 3.12 -12.20
C LYS A 255 11.35 3.64 -10.96
N ILE A 256 12.10 3.84 -9.89
CA ILE A 256 11.61 4.54 -8.69
C ILE A 256 11.88 6.04 -8.88
N SER A 257 10.84 6.87 -8.85
CA SER A 257 10.98 8.33 -8.96
C SER A 257 11.36 8.93 -7.62
N ARG A 258 10.65 8.53 -6.56
CA ARG A 258 10.77 9.11 -5.22
C ARG A 258 10.49 8.08 -4.13
N VAL A 259 11.19 8.22 -3.01
CA VAL A 259 11.00 7.45 -1.79
C VAL A 259 10.73 8.41 -0.63
N ASP A 260 9.52 8.42 -0.10
CA ASP A 260 9.13 9.20 1.08
C ASP A 260 9.03 8.30 2.31
N ALA A 261 9.99 8.44 3.23
CA ALA A 261 10.02 7.67 4.47
C ALA A 261 9.63 8.58 5.65
N LEU A 262 8.46 8.33 6.23
CA LEU A 262 7.93 9.09 7.37
C LEU A 262 8.36 8.46 8.69
N ASN A 263 9.08 9.22 9.52
CA ASN A 263 9.57 8.80 10.83
C ASN A 263 10.26 7.40 10.85
N PRO A 264 11.11 7.03 9.86
CA PRO A 264 11.72 5.72 9.83
C PRO A 264 12.88 5.62 10.82
N PRO A 265 13.16 4.45 11.41
CA PRO A 265 14.50 4.19 11.93
C PRO A 265 15.50 4.18 10.75
N GLY A 266 16.69 4.73 10.97
CA GLY A 266 17.77 4.72 9.99
C GLY A 266 18.42 3.35 9.79
N LEU A 267 19.35 3.30 8.83
CA LEU A 267 20.07 2.08 8.50
C LEU A 267 21.00 1.67 9.65
N PHE A 268 21.21 0.36 9.81
CA PHE A 268 22.34 -0.10 10.62
C PHE A 268 23.65 0.19 9.88
N ASP A 269 24.70 0.56 10.61
CA ASP A 269 26.04 0.78 10.08
C ASP A 269 26.92 -0.45 10.36
N PRO A 270 26.92 -1.47 9.48
CA PRO A 270 27.71 -2.67 9.71
C PRO A 270 29.19 -2.43 9.42
N LEU A 271 30.05 -3.21 10.07
CA LEU A 271 31.49 -3.27 9.73
C LEU A 271 31.73 -3.74 8.28
N PHE A 272 30.78 -4.48 7.71
CA PHE A 272 30.82 -4.98 6.34
C PHE A 272 29.54 -4.60 5.60
N LYS A 273 29.69 -4.06 4.38
CA LYS A 273 28.58 -3.66 3.51
C LYS A 273 27.59 -4.83 3.34
N SER A 274 26.29 -4.54 3.50
CA SER A 274 25.23 -5.51 3.25
C SER A 274 25.22 -5.91 1.77
N GLY A 275 25.02 -7.19 1.46
CA GLY A 275 24.85 -7.67 0.08
C GLY A 275 23.53 -7.23 -0.59
N TYR A 276 22.78 -6.33 0.02
CA TYR A 276 21.55 -5.71 -0.51
C TYR A 276 21.66 -4.18 -0.57
N ASP A 277 22.84 -3.64 -0.28
CA ASP A 277 23.09 -2.21 -0.29
C ASP A 277 23.80 -1.83 -1.58
N HIS A 278 23.05 -1.60 -2.65
CA HIS A 278 23.62 -1.29 -3.96
C HIS A 278 23.69 0.21 -4.23
N TRP A 279 23.51 1.07 -3.21
CA TRP A 279 23.35 2.52 -3.41
C TRP A 279 24.43 3.15 -4.30
N GLU A 280 25.70 2.82 -4.06
CA GLU A 280 26.82 3.36 -4.86
C GLU A 280 26.96 2.72 -6.25
N GLU A 281 26.31 1.59 -6.47
CA GLU A 281 26.31 0.85 -7.75
C GLU A 281 25.11 1.25 -8.64
N LEU A 282 24.10 1.92 -8.07
CA LEU A 282 22.93 2.39 -8.81
C LEU A 282 23.32 3.46 -9.83
N THR A 283 23.02 3.19 -11.10
CA THR A 283 23.22 4.15 -12.20
C THR A 283 22.19 5.29 -12.16
N GLN A 284 20.98 5.02 -11.68
CA GLN A 284 19.92 5.98 -11.45
C GLN A 284 19.43 5.85 -10.01
N LYS A 285 19.79 6.81 -9.17
CA LYS A 285 19.37 6.88 -7.77
C LYS A 285 17.99 7.55 -7.68
N PRO A 286 17.00 6.98 -6.97
CA PRO A 286 15.75 7.68 -6.69
C PRO A 286 15.99 8.88 -5.77
N ARG A 287 15.10 9.88 -5.81
CA ARG A 287 15.08 10.93 -4.78
C ARG A 287 14.58 10.31 -3.46
N VAL A 288 15.39 10.34 -2.41
CA VAL A 288 15.02 9.79 -1.09
C VAL A 288 14.84 10.93 -0.10
N VAL A 289 13.63 11.04 0.46
CA VAL A 289 13.26 12.06 1.44
C VAL A 289 12.85 11.38 2.75
N VAL A 290 13.62 11.67 3.80
CA VAL A 290 13.38 11.18 5.16
C VAL A 290 12.73 12.29 5.97
N GLN A 291 11.46 12.12 6.34
CA GLN A 291 10.73 13.08 7.15
C GLN A 291 10.86 12.73 8.64
N LYS A 292 11.35 13.68 9.43
CA LYS A 292 11.46 13.60 10.89
C LYS A 292 10.48 14.60 11.51
N GLN A 293 9.35 14.10 11.99
CA GLN A 293 8.28 14.91 12.57
C GLN A 293 8.60 15.28 14.02
N GLY A 294 8.54 16.57 14.33
CA GLY A 294 8.67 17.07 15.71
C GLY A 294 9.89 16.49 16.44
N ASP A 295 9.65 15.91 17.61
CA ASP A 295 10.67 15.26 18.44
C ASP A 295 10.63 13.73 18.34
N ASP A 296 10.18 13.15 17.21
CA ASP A 296 10.09 11.69 17.00
C ASP A 296 11.37 10.94 17.46
N PRO A 297 11.24 9.99 18.42
CA PRO A 297 12.41 9.28 18.94
C PRO A 297 12.91 8.20 17.98
N VAL A 298 12.06 7.66 17.10
CA VAL A 298 12.40 6.50 16.27
C VAL A 298 13.43 6.87 15.21
N SER A 299 13.26 8.04 14.58
CA SER A 299 14.19 8.53 13.57
C SER A 299 15.56 8.91 14.12
N SER A 300 15.74 8.92 15.44
CA SER A 300 17.04 9.15 16.08
C SER A 300 17.97 7.94 16.03
N PHE A 301 17.47 6.76 15.67
CA PHE A 301 18.26 5.54 15.52
C PHE A 301 18.76 5.34 14.09
N GLY A 302 19.92 4.69 13.94
CA GLY A 302 20.53 4.34 12.66
C GLY A 302 21.30 5.47 11.98
N ILE A 303 21.67 5.27 10.72
CA ILE A 303 22.39 6.22 9.87
C ILE A 303 21.69 6.42 8.52
N TRP A 304 22.00 7.52 7.85
CA TRP A 304 21.50 7.86 6.51
C TRP A 304 22.60 7.76 5.45
N LYS A 305 22.23 7.51 4.19
CA LYS A 305 23.15 7.70 3.06
C LYS A 305 23.35 9.20 2.80
N LYS A 306 24.54 9.56 2.33
CA LYS A 306 24.97 10.96 2.16
C LYS A 306 24.07 11.76 1.22
N ASP A 307 23.57 11.11 0.19
CA ASP A 307 22.76 11.72 -0.87
C ASP A 307 21.28 11.86 -0.50
N TRP A 308 20.86 11.37 0.67
CA TRP A 308 19.46 11.42 1.10
C TRP A 308 19.11 12.79 1.67
N GLU A 309 17.90 13.25 1.37
CA GLU A 309 17.36 14.49 1.89
C GLU A 309 16.73 14.25 3.26
N ILE A 310 17.34 14.78 4.32
CA ILE A 310 16.79 14.68 5.67
C ILE A 310 15.97 15.94 5.95
N LEU A 311 14.67 15.78 6.13
CA LEU A 311 13.74 16.86 6.33
C LEU A 311 13.24 16.86 7.78
N GLN A 312 13.64 17.87 8.54
CA GLN A 312 13.05 18.13 9.86
C GLN A 312 11.74 18.89 9.67
N VAL A 313 10.64 18.30 10.13
CA VAL A 313 9.29 18.87 10.02
C VAL A 313 8.92 19.43 11.39
N VAL A 314 8.91 20.75 11.49
CA VAL A 314 8.65 21.48 12.74
C VAL A 314 7.21 21.98 12.73
N PRO A 315 6.29 21.35 13.49
CA PRO A 315 4.90 21.76 13.53
C PRO A 315 4.69 23.11 14.24
N PRO A 316 3.58 23.81 13.96
CA PRO A 316 3.09 24.89 14.80
C PRO A 316 2.91 24.42 16.25
N LYS A 317 3.23 25.29 17.22
CA LYS A 317 3.23 24.93 18.65
C LYS A 317 1.88 24.45 19.16
N ASP A 318 0.78 24.96 18.63
CA ASP A 318 -0.59 24.59 18.98
C ASP A 318 -1.07 23.29 18.31
N LYS A 319 -0.34 22.80 17.30
CA LYS A 319 -0.62 21.58 16.54
C LYS A 319 0.30 20.40 16.89
N LYS A 320 1.41 20.67 17.57
CA LYS A 320 2.36 19.65 18.02
C LYS A 320 1.71 18.70 19.03
N GLY A 321 2.09 17.42 18.96
CA GLY A 321 1.62 16.41 19.90
C GLY A 321 2.06 16.74 21.33
N PRO A 322 1.41 16.16 22.35
CA PRO A 322 1.73 16.44 23.75
C PRO A 322 3.07 15.82 24.18
N ASN A 323 3.61 14.90 23.39
CA ASN A 323 4.91 14.25 23.61
C ASN A 323 5.45 13.64 22.31
N ALA A 324 6.73 13.25 22.35
CA ALA A 324 7.48 12.68 21.24
C ALA A 324 6.86 11.40 20.63
N PHE A 325 6.07 10.63 21.38
CA PHE A 325 5.39 9.45 20.85
C PHE A 325 4.28 9.81 19.87
N PHE A 326 3.55 10.90 20.11
CA PHE A 326 2.54 11.37 19.16
C PHE A 326 3.16 11.98 17.90
N ASP A 327 4.30 12.66 18.04
CA ASP A 327 5.05 13.15 16.87
C ASP A 327 5.44 12.00 15.92
N HIS A 328 5.57 10.76 16.41
CA HIS A 328 5.84 9.58 15.59
C HIS A 328 4.72 9.23 14.60
N CYS A 329 3.45 9.48 14.96
CA CYS A 329 2.29 9.02 14.18
C CYS A 329 1.48 10.15 13.53
N LEU A 330 1.71 11.41 13.92
CA LEU A 330 0.98 12.57 13.38
C LEU A 330 1.61 13.09 12.08
N ASN A 331 0.75 13.52 11.15
CA ASN A 331 1.15 14.19 9.92
C ASN A 331 1.10 15.71 10.08
N TYR A 332 2.26 16.36 10.24
CA TYR A 332 2.32 17.83 10.35
C TYR A 332 2.46 18.54 9.02
N ALA A 333 2.63 17.83 7.91
CA ALA A 333 2.86 18.46 6.61
C ALA A 333 1.64 19.25 6.10
N GLY A 334 0.46 19.08 6.70
CA GLY A 334 -0.78 19.73 6.25
C GLY A 334 -0.96 21.17 6.72
N PHE A 335 -0.16 21.69 7.65
CA PHE A 335 -0.36 23.03 8.20
C PHE A 335 0.42 24.09 7.45
N ALA A 336 -0.21 25.25 7.20
CA ALA A 336 0.43 26.35 6.47
C ALA A 336 1.69 26.87 7.16
N ASP A 337 1.69 26.87 8.49
CA ASP A 337 2.79 27.36 9.33
C ASP A 337 3.84 26.29 9.67
N THR A 338 3.69 25.05 9.18
CA THR A 338 4.72 24.02 9.36
C THR A 338 6.00 24.46 8.65
N GLU A 339 7.10 24.37 9.37
CA GLU A 339 8.43 24.70 8.85
C GLU A 339 9.16 23.41 8.47
N PHE A 340 9.69 23.40 7.25
CA PHE A 340 10.41 22.28 6.66
C PHE A 340 11.87 22.66 6.52
N ARG A 341 12.76 21.99 7.25
CA ARG A 341 14.20 22.28 7.27
C ARG A 341 14.99 21.13 6.68
N TYR A 342 15.65 21.37 5.55
CA TYR A 342 16.56 20.40 4.96
C TYR A 342 17.90 20.40 5.70
N VAL A 343 18.29 19.23 6.16
CA VAL A 343 19.54 18.99 6.87
C VAL A 343 20.34 17.97 6.08
N SER A 344 21.64 18.22 5.89
CA SER A 344 22.50 17.21 5.26
C SER A 344 22.53 15.92 6.08
N ALA A 345 22.45 14.78 5.40
CA ALA A 345 22.56 13.46 6.02
C ALA A 345 23.84 13.31 6.85
N GLU A 346 24.95 13.89 6.38
CA GLU A 346 26.25 13.84 7.06
C GLU A 346 26.23 14.61 8.39
N TYR A 347 25.63 15.80 8.42
CA TYR A 347 25.44 16.54 9.65
C TYR A 347 24.52 15.79 10.61
N ASP A 348 23.35 15.30 10.17
CA ASP A 348 22.42 14.56 11.03
C ASP A 348 23.04 13.26 11.56
N ASN A 349 23.86 12.58 10.75
CA ASN A 349 24.65 11.42 11.17
C ASN A 349 25.70 11.78 12.22
N SER A 350 26.40 12.92 12.08
CA SER A 350 27.42 13.35 13.05
C SER A 350 26.86 13.70 14.43
N GLN A 351 25.59 14.09 14.51
CA GLN A 351 24.91 14.34 15.78
C GLN A 351 24.60 13.04 16.54
N ARG A 352 24.73 11.87 15.89
CA ARG A 352 24.45 10.56 16.49
C ARG A 352 25.72 9.96 17.07
N LYS A 353 25.67 9.58 18.34
CA LYS A 353 26.78 8.88 19.00
C LYS A 353 26.80 7.42 18.55
N THR A 354 27.82 7.00 17.81
CA THR A 354 27.99 5.62 17.29
C THR A 354 27.84 4.55 18.38
N HIS A 355 28.28 4.82 19.61
CA HIS A 355 28.11 3.90 20.74
C HIS A 355 26.64 3.64 21.09
N HIS A 356 25.76 4.64 20.99
CA HIS A 356 24.33 4.46 21.24
C HIS A 356 23.68 3.55 20.19
N LEU A 357 24.18 3.57 18.94
CA LEU A 357 23.71 2.67 17.88
C LEU A 357 24.07 1.21 18.18
N TRP A 358 25.29 0.96 18.66
CA TRP A 358 25.72 -0.38 19.09
C TRP A 358 24.98 -0.88 20.33
N ILE A 359 24.77 -0.02 21.34
CA ILE A 359 23.94 -0.37 22.51
C ILE A 359 22.52 -0.73 22.05
N ASN A 360 21.92 0.09 21.18
CA ASN A 360 20.58 -0.18 20.66
C ASN A 360 20.51 -1.54 19.94
N ALA A 361 21.48 -1.83 19.06
CA ALA A 361 21.58 -3.12 18.39
C ALA A 361 21.73 -4.30 19.36
N PHE A 362 22.48 -4.11 20.45
CA PHE A 362 22.66 -5.12 21.49
C PHE A 362 21.36 -5.35 22.29
N VAL A 363 20.69 -4.29 22.75
CA VAL A 363 19.42 -4.37 23.48
C VAL A 363 18.35 -5.03 22.62
N ARG A 364 18.22 -4.63 21.35
CA ARG A 364 17.34 -5.28 20.35
C ARG A 364 17.64 -6.78 20.28
N SER A 365 18.91 -7.16 20.13
CA SER A 365 19.32 -8.57 20.10
C SER A 365 18.92 -9.35 21.37
N LEU A 366 19.08 -8.75 22.55
CA LEU A 366 18.66 -9.38 23.80
C LEU A 366 17.14 -9.63 23.81
N ILE A 367 16.33 -8.65 23.43
CA ILE A 367 14.87 -8.80 23.33
C ILE A 367 14.51 -9.89 22.32
N TYR A 368 15.14 -9.87 21.15
CA TYR A 368 14.88 -10.84 20.08
C TYR A 368 15.15 -12.28 20.53
N TYR A 369 16.36 -12.56 21.02
CA TYR A 369 16.78 -13.93 21.32
C TYR A 369 16.24 -14.46 22.65
N ASN A 370 16.02 -13.60 23.67
CA ASN A 370 15.58 -14.07 24.98
C ASN A 370 14.05 -14.03 25.16
N ILE A 371 13.33 -13.21 24.39
CA ILE A 371 11.86 -13.06 24.54
C ILE A 371 11.16 -13.56 23.28
N LEU A 372 11.45 -12.96 22.12
CA LEU A 372 10.63 -13.15 20.93
C LEU A 372 10.86 -14.50 20.24
N VAL A 373 12.10 -14.99 20.19
CA VAL A 373 12.43 -16.31 19.62
C VAL A 373 11.80 -17.45 20.44
N PRO A 374 11.99 -17.54 21.78
CA PRO A 374 11.33 -18.56 22.59
C PRO A 374 9.80 -18.48 22.51
N TYR A 375 9.24 -17.27 22.53
CA TYR A 375 7.80 -17.10 22.37
C TYR A 375 7.30 -17.61 21.01
N SER A 376 7.97 -17.24 19.90
CA SER A 376 7.59 -17.63 18.54
C SER A 376 7.59 -19.14 18.33
N TYR A 377 8.63 -19.82 18.81
CA TYR A 377 8.94 -21.19 18.40
C TYR A 377 8.68 -22.25 19.48
N ALA A 378 8.48 -21.86 20.75
CA ALA A 378 8.17 -22.79 21.83
C ALA A 378 6.80 -22.50 22.46
N PHE A 379 6.62 -21.34 23.07
CA PHE A 379 5.41 -21.05 23.86
C PHE A 379 4.14 -20.94 23.02
N ARG A 380 4.20 -20.20 21.91
CA ARG A 380 3.03 -19.96 21.06
C ARG A 380 2.54 -21.21 20.31
N PRO A 381 3.41 -22.06 19.72
CA PRO A 381 2.99 -23.33 19.12
C PRO A 381 2.44 -24.30 20.16
N PHE A 382 3.03 -24.36 21.35
CA PHE A 382 2.52 -25.16 22.47
C PHE A 382 1.11 -24.70 22.86
N GLY A 383 0.89 -23.39 23.01
CA GLY A 383 -0.43 -22.82 23.28
C GLY A 383 -1.47 -23.18 22.22
N HIS A 384 -1.12 -23.06 20.93
CA HIS A 384 -2.00 -23.47 19.83
C HIS A 384 -2.33 -24.97 19.86
N TYR A 385 -1.35 -25.82 20.14
CA TYR A 385 -1.56 -27.26 20.26
C TYR A 385 -2.51 -27.59 21.43
N VAL A 386 -2.32 -26.96 22.60
CA VAL A 386 -3.19 -27.11 23.78
C VAL A 386 -4.62 -26.67 23.44
N LEU A 387 -4.80 -25.48 22.87
CA LEU A 387 -6.12 -24.94 22.48
C LEU A 387 -6.84 -25.85 21.48
N ASN A 388 -6.17 -26.25 20.39
CA ASN A 388 -6.79 -27.03 19.33
C ASN A 388 -7.08 -28.49 19.71
N LYS A 389 -6.27 -29.09 20.60
CA LYS A 389 -6.41 -30.50 20.99
C LYS A 389 -7.32 -30.70 22.20
N LEU A 390 -7.39 -29.74 23.13
CA LEU A 390 -8.17 -29.86 24.37
C LEU A 390 -9.52 -29.12 24.32
N LEU A 391 -9.72 -28.21 23.36
CA LEU A 391 -11.00 -27.49 23.13
C LEU A 391 -11.43 -27.60 21.64
N PRO A 392 -11.74 -28.82 21.15
CA PRO A 392 -11.95 -29.09 19.72
C PRO A 392 -13.22 -28.46 19.11
N GLN A 393 -14.09 -27.82 19.91
CA GLN A 393 -15.32 -27.18 19.41
C GLN A 393 -15.07 -25.88 18.61
N MET A 394 -13.82 -25.38 18.53
CA MET A 394 -13.48 -24.15 17.80
C MET A 394 -12.65 -24.35 16.52
N ALA A 395 -12.47 -25.58 16.04
CA ALA A 395 -11.62 -25.85 14.88
C ALA A 395 -12.39 -26.51 13.72
N SER A 396 -13.16 -25.71 12.99
CA SER A 396 -13.51 -25.97 11.60
C SER A 396 -13.52 -24.61 10.87
N SER A 397 -13.07 -24.42 9.64
CA SER A 397 -13.20 -25.30 8.49
C SER A 397 -12.51 -24.67 7.24
N ILE A 398 -12.41 -25.50 6.19
CA ILE A 398 -12.33 -25.22 4.74
C ILE A 398 -11.00 -24.74 4.11
N PHE A 399 -10.79 -25.35 2.93
CA PHE A 399 -10.08 -24.90 1.74
C PHE A 399 -8.63 -25.34 1.56
N GLN A 400 -8.37 -25.87 0.36
CA GLN A 400 -7.05 -26.15 -0.17
C GLN A 400 -6.65 -25.14 -1.28
N GLY A 401 -7.62 -24.44 -1.90
CA GLY A 401 -7.37 -23.36 -2.88
C GLY A 401 -7.41 -21.94 -2.30
N VAL A 402 -8.05 -21.73 -1.15
CA VAL A 402 -8.09 -20.45 -0.39
C VAL A 402 -6.93 -20.36 0.61
N ARG A 403 -6.14 -21.43 0.80
CA ARG A 403 -5.03 -21.48 1.76
C ARG A 403 -3.92 -20.45 1.50
N GLU A 404 -3.79 -19.95 0.28
CA GLU A 404 -2.78 -18.95 -0.06
C GLU A 404 -3.24 -17.51 0.18
N LEU A 405 -4.55 -17.25 0.26
CA LEU A 405 -5.09 -15.90 0.49
C LEU A 405 -5.29 -15.67 1.98
N ALA A 406 -4.84 -14.52 2.48
CA ALA A 406 -5.10 -14.18 3.86
C ALA A 406 -6.59 -13.90 4.07
N GLN A 407 -7.12 -14.19 5.26
CA GLN A 407 -8.54 -13.89 5.55
C GLN A 407 -8.86 -12.42 5.29
N ILE A 408 -7.85 -11.57 5.47
CA ILE A 408 -7.87 -10.13 5.28
C ILE A 408 -8.02 -9.66 3.83
N HIS A 409 -7.72 -10.53 2.89
CA HIS A 409 -7.86 -10.31 1.44
C HIS A 409 -8.88 -11.29 0.85
N HIS A 410 -9.72 -11.90 1.69
CA HIS A 410 -10.72 -12.84 1.24
C HIS A 410 -11.86 -12.11 0.51
N PRO A 411 -12.34 -12.61 -0.65
CA PRO A 411 -13.39 -11.93 -1.41
C PRO A 411 -14.70 -11.76 -0.66
N ALA A 412 -15.01 -12.67 0.27
CA ALA A 412 -16.21 -12.58 1.10
C ALA A 412 -16.19 -11.49 2.18
N LEU A 413 -15.08 -10.75 2.36
CA LEU A 413 -15.07 -9.63 3.29
C LEU A 413 -16.00 -8.50 2.81
N PRO A 414 -16.65 -7.77 3.73
CA PRO A 414 -17.45 -6.60 3.39
C PRO A 414 -16.66 -5.57 2.57
N ARG A 415 -17.24 -5.18 1.43
CA ARG A 415 -16.69 -4.20 0.49
C ARG A 415 -17.52 -2.92 0.49
N ASN A 416 -16.87 -1.80 0.25
CA ASN A 416 -17.53 -0.53 -0.01
C ASN A 416 -18.09 -0.52 -1.43
N ARG A 417 -19.42 -0.42 -1.56
CA ARG A 417 -20.12 -0.52 -2.85
C ARG A 417 -19.60 0.44 -3.92
N THR A 418 -19.25 1.68 -3.54
CA THR A 418 -18.74 2.70 -4.47
C THR A 418 -17.29 2.47 -4.91
N MET A 419 -16.56 1.62 -4.19
CA MET A 419 -15.15 1.30 -4.44
C MET A 419 -14.97 -0.10 -5.03
N ASP A 420 -15.97 -0.97 -4.90
CA ASP A 420 -15.93 -2.35 -5.40
C ASP A 420 -15.78 -2.38 -6.93
N ILE A 421 -14.65 -2.90 -7.39
CA ILE A 421 -14.34 -2.97 -8.83
C ILE A 421 -15.14 -4.06 -9.56
N TYR A 422 -15.84 -4.93 -8.83
CA TYR A 422 -16.69 -6.00 -9.36
C TYR A 422 -18.17 -5.61 -9.42
N ASP A 423 -18.60 -4.53 -8.77
CA ASP A 423 -20.00 -4.07 -8.79
C ASP A 423 -20.42 -3.73 -10.25
N GLU A 424 -21.57 -4.26 -10.67
CA GLU A 424 -22.17 -4.02 -11.99
C GLU A 424 -22.61 -2.57 -12.20
N HIS A 425 -22.75 -1.79 -11.13
CA HIS A 425 -23.01 -0.35 -11.18
C HIS A 425 -21.72 0.46 -11.37
N ASN A 426 -20.55 -0.14 -11.09
CA ASN A 426 -19.23 0.48 -11.27
C ASN A 426 -18.63 0.06 -12.62
N THR A 427 -19.33 0.41 -13.69
CA THR A 427 -18.88 0.17 -15.07
C THR A 427 -18.17 1.37 -15.65
N ILE A 428 -17.33 1.10 -16.65
CA ILE A 428 -16.63 2.08 -17.45
C ILE A 428 -16.76 1.70 -18.92
N GLU A 429 -16.48 2.66 -19.79
CA GLU A 429 -16.35 2.44 -21.22
C GLU A 429 -14.86 2.38 -21.60
N LEU A 430 -14.47 1.30 -22.29
CA LEU A 430 -13.14 1.15 -22.87
C LEU A 430 -13.24 1.27 -24.39
N ASP A 431 -12.46 2.15 -24.99
CA ASP A 431 -12.26 2.16 -26.43
C ASP A 431 -11.18 1.16 -26.80
N LEU A 432 -11.61 0.03 -27.38
CA LEU A 432 -10.70 -1.03 -27.82
C LEU A 432 -10.76 -1.17 -29.34
N THR A 433 -9.58 -1.32 -29.94
CA THR A 433 -9.46 -1.71 -31.34
C THR A 433 -9.99 -3.12 -31.55
N TYR A 434 -10.47 -3.43 -32.75
CA TYR A 434 -10.85 -4.79 -33.12
C TYR A 434 -9.68 -5.77 -32.96
N GLN A 435 -8.45 -5.33 -33.21
CA GLN A 435 -7.24 -6.12 -32.97
C GLN A 435 -7.08 -6.48 -31.49
N GLN A 436 -7.24 -5.53 -30.58
CA GLN A 436 -7.17 -5.78 -29.13
C GLN A 436 -8.27 -6.75 -28.69
N ILE A 437 -9.51 -6.53 -29.14
CA ILE A 437 -10.62 -7.43 -28.81
C ILE A 437 -10.39 -8.84 -29.34
N ASN A 438 -9.88 -8.95 -30.58
CA ASN A 438 -9.53 -10.23 -31.19
C ASN A 438 -8.46 -10.93 -30.34
N THR A 439 -7.36 -10.24 -30.06
CA THR A 439 -6.26 -10.75 -29.23
C THR A 439 -6.80 -11.25 -27.90
N TYR A 440 -7.47 -10.39 -27.13
CA TYR A 440 -8.03 -10.73 -25.83
C TYR A 440 -8.97 -11.96 -25.88
N TYR A 441 -9.89 -12.04 -26.85
CA TYR A 441 -10.75 -13.21 -26.96
C TYR A 441 -10.02 -14.44 -27.46
N HIS A 442 -8.98 -14.30 -28.28
CA HIS A 442 -8.19 -15.39 -28.79
C HIS A 442 -7.43 -16.07 -27.64
N VAL A 443 -6.66 -15.31 -26.85
CA VAL A 443 -5.97 -15.85 -25.66
C VAL A 443 -6.96 -16.37 -24.62
N MET A 444 -7.97 -15.58 -24.22
CA MET A 444 -8.86 -15.99 -23.13
C MET A 444 -9.79 -17.15 -23.48
N ARG A 445 -10.26 -17.26 -24.74
CA ARG A 445 -11.14 -18.36 -25.13
C ARG A 445 -10.34 -19.61 -25.45
N ARG A 446 -9.29 -19.50 -26.26
CA ARG A 446 -8.58 -20.68 -26.76
C ARG A 446 -7.54 -21.19 -25.77
N LEU A 447 -6.71 -20.32 -25.21
CA LEU A 447 -5.62 -20.74 -24.32
C LEU A 447 -6.13 -20.99 -22.90
N VAL A 448 -6.83 -20.03 -22.29
CA VAL A 448 -7.24 -20.11 -20.88
C VAL A 448 -8.48 -20.98 -20.67
N LYS A 449 -9.47 -20.88 -21.56
CA LYS A 449 -10.78 -21.54 -21.36
C LYS A 449 -10.99 -22.80 -22.21
N ASN A 450 -10.06 -23.12 -23.11
CA ASN A 450 -10.17 -24.22 -24.07
C ASN A 450 -11.53 -24.26 -24.82
N LYS A 451 -11.94 -23.11 -25.37
CA LYS A 451 -13.18 -22.92 -26.15
C LYS A 451 -12.85 -22.50 -27.57
N ASN A 452 -13.71 -22.92 -28.51
CA ASN A 452 -13.68 -22.40 -29.88
C ASN A 452 -13.73 -20.87 -29.88
N PHE A 453 -12.95 -20.26 -30.78
CA PHE A 453 -12.90 -18.81 -30.91
C PHE A 453 -14.32 -18.26 -31.18
N ILE A 454 -14.96 -18.69 -32.27
CA ILE A 454 -16.36 -18.39 -32.55
C ILE A 454 -17.27 -19.36 -31.75
N PRO A 455 -18.19 -18.86 -30.90
CA PRO A 455 -19.12 -19.70 -30.15
C PRO A 455 -20.17 -20.34 -31.07
N SER A 456 -20.63 -21.55 -30.71
CA SER A 456 -21.71 -22.25 -31.40
C SER A 456 -23.09 -21.65 -31.12
N LYS A 457 -23.33 -21.21 -29.89
CA LYS A 457 -24.56 -20.52 -29.48
C LYS A 457 -24.42 -19.03 -29.69
N ASP A 458 -25.41 -18.44 -30.36
CA ASP A 458 -25.48 -16.99 -30.48
C ASP A 458 -26.15 -16.39 -29.24
N LYS A 459 -25.46 -15.45 -28.61
CA LYS A 459 -25.93 -14.74 -27.42
C LYS A 459 -25.48 -13.30 -27.53
N GLU A 460 -26.33 -12.38 -27.12
CA GLU A 460 -25.94 -10.98 -26.97
C GLU A 460 -24.72 -10.88 -26.07
N ILE A 461 -23.76 -10.05 -26.47
CA ILE A 461 -22.61 -9.76 -25.63
C ILE A 461 -23.03 -8.73 -24.58
N GLN A 462 -22.71 -9.01 -23.32
CA GLN A 462 -23.04 -8.12 -22.20
C GLN A 462 -22.34 -6.75 -22.28
N HIS A 463 -21.36 -6.59 -23.16
CA HIS A 463 -20.43 -5.46 -23.17
C HIS A 463 -20.64 -4.50 -24.36
N VAL A 464 -21.44 -4.91 -25.35
CA VAL A 464 -21.73 -4.13 -26.56
C VAL A 464 -23.20 -4.32 -26.90
N LYS A 465 -23.99 -3.25 -26.75
CA LYS A 465 -25.44 -3.31 -26.97
C LYS A 465 -25.77 -3.65 -28.42
N GLY A 466 -26.74 -4.54 -28.62
CA GLY A 466 -27.27 -4.88 -29.95
C GLY A 466 -26.36 -5.73 -30.85
N ILE A 467 -25.20 -6.17 -30.36
CA ILE A 467 -24.30 -7.06 -31.10
C ILE A 467 -24.29 -8.43 -30.43
N THR A 468 -24.35 -9.50 -31.22
CA THR A 468 -24.16 -10.84 -30.68
C THR A 468 -22.69 -11.19 -30.59
N LYS A 469 -22.30 -12.01 -29.62
CA LYS A 469 -20.91 -12.42 -29.46
C LYS A 469 -20.37 -13.12 -30.72
N LYS A 470 -21.21 -13.89 -31.41
CA LYS A 470 -20.82 -14.54 -32.68
C LYS A 470 -20.58 -13.48 -33.75
N ALA A 471 -21.45 -12.49 -33.89
CA ALA A 471 -21.30 -11.40 -34.85
C ALA A 471 -20.01 -10.61 -34.59
N LEU A 472 -19.77 -10.19 -33.34
CA LEU A 472 -18.54 -9.46 -32.98
C LEU A 472 -17.29 -10.26 -33.33
N LEU A 473 -17.19 -11.52 -32.87
CA LEU A 473 -15.99 -12.34 -33.11
C LEU A 473 -15.76 -12.65 -34.60
N THR A 474 -16.83 -12.68 -35.39
CA THR A 474 -16.73 -12.82 -36.85
C THR A 474 -16.17 -11.55 -37.48
N VAL A 475 -16.68 -10.38 -37.09
CA VAL A 475 -16.25 -9.09 -37.64
C VAL A 475 -14.81 -8.76 -37.27
N ILE A 476 -14.38 -8.98 -36.02
CA ILE A 476 -13.01 -8.68 -35.58
C ILE A 476 -11.97 -9.65 -36.16
N SER A 477 -12.38 -10.74 -36.80
CA SER A 477 -11.48 -11.66 -37.52
C SER A 477 -11.04 -11.10 -38.86
N ASP A 478 -11.69 -10.04 -39.34
CA ASP A 478 -11.36 -9.35 -40.59
C ASP A 478 -10.14 -8.42 -40.38
N PRO A 479 -8.97 -8.71 -40.98
CA PRO A 479 -7.78 -7.91 -40.79
C PRO A 479 -7.94 -6.47 -41.32
N THR A 480 -8.84 -6.24 -42.27
CA THR A 480 -9.07 -4.90 -42.84
C THR A 480 -9.72 -3.93 -41.85
N LYS A 481 -10.33 -4.47 -40.78
CA LYS A 481 -11.04 -3.72 -39.74
C LYS A 481 -10.27 -3.63 -38.43
N SER A 482 -9.03 -4.11 -38.39
CA SER A 482 -8.22 -4.22 -37.16
C SER A 482 -8.11 -2.91 -36.36
N HIS A 483 -8.03 -1.78 -37.07
CA HIS A 483 -7.86 -0.43 -36.53
C HIS A 483 -9.16 0.23 -36.07
N LEU A 484 -10.32 -0.38 -36.33
CA LEU A 484 -11.60 0.19 -35.90
C LEU A 484 -11.77 0.05 -34.39
N ASN A 485 -12.19 1.14 -33.75
CA ASN A 485 -12.51 1.15 -32.32
C ASN A 485 -13.97 0.79 -32.08
N ILE A 486 -14.23 0.18 -30.93
CA ILE A 486 -15.58 -0.03 -30.44
C ILE A 486 -15.63 0.18 -28.92
N PRO A 487 -16.63 0.93 -28.43
CA PRO A 487 -16.83 1.12 -27.01
C PRO A 487 -17.24 -0.20 -26.37
N PHE A 488 -16.58 -0.52 -25.25
CA PHE A 488 -16.79 -1.76 -24.51
C PHE A 488 -17.14 -1.43 -23.06
N THR A 489 -18.42 -1.57 -22.70
CA THR A 489 -18.89 -1.27 -21.34
C THR A 489 -18.68 -2.48 -20.42
N VAL A 490 -17.83 -2.34 -19.41
CA VAL A 490 -17.45 -3.43 -18.50
C VAL A 490 -17.23 -2.92 -17.08
N THR A 491 -17.28 -3.82 -16.08
CA THR A 491 -16.87 -3.47 -14.71
C THR A 491 -15.38 -3.11 -14.67
N LYS A 492 -14.96 -2.31 -13.69
CA LYS A 492 -13.53 -1.92 -13.52
C LYS A 492 -12.61 -3.14 -13.41
N ALA A 493 -13.01 -4.17 -12.67
CA ALA A 493 -12.27 -5.42 -12.56
C ALA A 493 -12.10 -6.10 -13.92
N LYS A 494 -13.15 -6.07 -14.75
CA LYS A 494 -13.11 -6.66 -16.08
C LYS A 494 -12.22 -5.85 -17.03
N ALA A 495 -12.26 -4.53 -16.93
CA ALA A 495 -11.37 -3.65 -17.66
C ALA A 495 -9.89 -3.92 -17.33
N SER A 496 -9.55 -3.93 -16.03
CA SER A 496 -8.20 -4.27 -15.56
C SER A 496 -7.76 -5.63 -16.10
N GLN A 497 -8.63 -6.64 -16.04
CA GLN A 497 -8.34 -7.97 -16.59
C GLN A 497 -8.04 -7.94 -18.10
N ILE A 498 -8.84 -7.20 -18.89
CA ILE A 498 -8.65 -7.07 -20.33
C ILE A 498 -7.29 -6.41 -20.61
N MET A 499 -7.02 -5.26 -19.98
CA MET A 499 -5.79 -4.50 -20.18
C MET A 499 -4.55 -5.31 -19.77
N HIS A 500 -4.61 -6.02 -18.64
CA HIS A 500 -3.51 -6.88 -18.21
C HIS A 500 -3.30 -8.06 -19.17
N THR A 501 -4.37 -8.68 -19.67
CA THR A 501 -4.28 -9.76 -20.67
C THR A 501 -3.60 -9.28 -21.94
N LEU A 502 -3.96 -8.08 -22.42
CA LEU A 502 -3.35 -7.48 -23.60
C LEU A 502 -1.86 -7.18 -23.38
N SER A 503 -1.51 -6.60 -22.24
CA SER A 503 -0.12 -6.33 -21.87
C SER A 503 0.72 -7.60 -21.75
N LEU A 504 0.17 -8.69 -21.18
CA LEU A 504 0.87 -9.98 -21.13
C LEU A 504 1.08 -10.58 -22.52
N ALA A 505 0.07 -10.52 -23.38
CA ALA A 505 0.16 -11.02 -24.75
C ALA A 505 1.18 -10.25 -25.59
N ASP A 506 1.27 -8.94 -25.39
CA ASP A 506 2.25 -8.07 -26.04
C ASP A 506 3.68 -8.38 -25.55
N ARG A 507 3.88 -8.47 -24.22
CA ARG A 507 5.19 -8.68 -23.60
C ARG A 507 5.78 -10.08 -23.83
N LEU A 508 4.96 -11.12 -23.69
CA LEU A 508 5.43 -12.52 -23.80
C LEU A 508 5.35 -13.04 -25.25
N GLY A 509 4.60 -12.35 -26.11
CA GLY A 509 4.27 -12.83 -27.45
C GLY A 509 3.27 -14.00 -27.43
N LEU A 510 2.66 -14.27 -28.59
CA LEU A 510 1.68 -15.36 -28.75
C LEU A 510 2.34 -16.72 -29.03
N ASP A 511 3.67 -16.75 -29.19
CA ASP A 511 4.44 -17.94 -29.54
C ASP A 511 4.82 -18.77 -28.29
N ASP A 512 5.15 -18.12 -27.17
CA ASP A 512 5.36 -18.77 -25.88
C ASP A 512 4.02 -19.04 -25.17
N LYS A 513 3.27 -20.00 -25.72
CA LYS A 513 1.91 -20.31 -25.26
C LYS A 513 1.87 -20.85 -23.84
N GLU A 514 2.88 -21.58 -23.38
CA GLU A 514 2.87 -22.19 -22.04
C GLU A 514 3.07 -21.14 -20.96
N THR A 515 4.08 -20.27 -21.09
CA THR A 515 4.31 -19.18 -20.14
C THR A 515 3.15 -18.19 -20.15
N LEU A 516 2.67 -17.80 -21.35
CA LEU A 516 1.53 -16.89 -21.47
C LEU A 516 0.26 -17.49 -20.84
N LYS A 517 -0.01 -18.78 -21.08
CA LYS A 517 -1.17 -19.46 -20.48
C LYS A 517 -1.07 -19.48 -18.95
N TYR A 518 0.09 -19.84 -18.41
CA TYR A 518 0.30 -19.90 -16.95
C TYR A 518 0.01 -18.54 -16.27
N GLU A 519 0.56 -17.45 -16.79
CA GLU A 519 0.33 -16.10 -16.23
C GLU A 519 -1.12 -15.63 -16.41
N LEU A 520 -1.75 -15.94 -17.55
CA LEU A 520 -3.15 -15.60 -17.80
C LEU A 520 -4.12 -16.41 -16.92
N GLU A 521 -3.83 -17.69 -16.65
CA GLU A 521 -4.62 -18.51 -15.75
C GLU A 521 -4.56 -18.00 -14.32
N LYS A 522 -3.36 -17.62 -13.85
CA LYS A 522 -3.16 -16.98 -12.55
C LYS A 522 -3.97 -15.68 -12.43
N ASN A 523 -3.86 -14.79 -13.42
CA ASN A 523 -4.63 -13.54 -13.44
C ASN A 523 -6.15 -13.79 -13.49
N TYR A 524 -6.58 -14.76 -14.30
CA TYR A 524 -8.00 -15.09 -14.43
C TYR A 524 -8.58 -15.70 -13.16
N GLU A 525 -7.81 -16.50 -12.43
CA GLU A 525 -8.25 -17.07 -11.16
C GLU A 525 -8.50 -15.98 -10.12
N ILE A 526 -7.60 -14.99 -10.01
CA ILE A 526 -7.79 -13.82 -9.13
C ILE A 526 -9.10 -13.10 -9.50
N TYR A 527 -9.31 -12.84 -10.79
CA TYR A 527 -10.55 -12.22 -11.28
C TYR A 527 -11.80 -13.07 -10.97
N ARG A 528 -11.70 -14.39 -11.06
CA ARG A 528 -12.82 -15.30 -10.76
C ARG A 528 -13.13 -15.33 -9.27
N LEU A 529 -12.13 -15.30 -8.41
CA LEU A 529 -12.30 -15.29 -6.95
C LEU A 529 -12.97 -13.99 -6.49
N GLY A 530 -12.59 -12.83 -7.02
CA GLY A 530 -13.20 -11.55 -6.66
C GLY A 530 -14.68 -11.39 -7.04
N LYS A 531 -15.19 -12.23 -7.95
CA LYS A 531 -16.61 -12.26 -8.33
C LYS A 531 -17.51 -13.00 -7.35
N GLN A 532 -16.93 -13.85 -6.50
CA GLN A 532 -17.64 -14.51 -5.41
C GLN A 532 -17.96 -13.47 -4.35
#